data_AF-A0A3B8VC58-F1
#
_entry.id   AF-A0A3B8VC58-F1
#
_cell.length_a   1.000
_cell.length_b   1.000
_cell.length_c   1.000
_cell.angle_alpha   90.00
_cell.angle_beta   90.00
_cell.angle_gamma   90.00
#
_symmetry.space_group_name_H-M   'P 1'
#
loop_
_entity.id
_entity.type
_entity.pdbx_description
1 polymer ?
#
loop_
_entity_poly.entity_id
_entity_poly.type
_entity_poly.pdbx_seq_one_letter_code
_entity_poly.pdbx_strand_id
1 'polypeptide(L)'
;MSYKTKEWRDSMRVTLDYNNMTETFLGDKGFSDKKLASYRTAATKAFSYVKENRGKDELYMGWTELPYNQKEIVADILETAKSVRRKFKYFVVLGIGGSALGPIMAFNALCHLHYNDLPRAKRKGPKFYVEDNVDPVRMRDLLDVIEPAETCFNVISKSGATSETMTQYLVILDLLKKAGVPVEDNVIFTTDAKKGNLNKIAAEYNGKIKCYVLPDGVGGRFSELCPVGLLPAAVLGIDIKGLLAGAAYMDSICRSSSIAKNPALACAVLQVAAMNEGKNVGVMMPYSDNLKYLADWYC
;
A
#
# COMPACT_ATOMS: atom_id res chain seq x y z
N MET A 1 -12.32 -18.10 2.08
CA MET A 1 -13.16 -18.16 3.30
C MET A 1 -12.39 -18.63 4.54
N SER A 2 -11.20 -19.23 4.40
CA SER A 2 -10.37 -19.69 5.54
C SER A 2 -10.03 -18.57 6.55
N TYR A 3 -9.80 -17.34 6.08
CA TYR A 3 -9.54 -16.19 6.96
C TYR A 3 -10.71 -15.79 7.89
N LYS A 4 -11.89 -16.43 7.72
CA LYS A 4 -13.04 -16.22 8.59
C LYS A 4 -13.07 -17.16 9.80
N THR A 5 -12.26 -18.20 9.87
CA THR A 5 -12.20 -19.04 11.08
C THR A 5 -11.38 -18.35 12.16
N LYS A 6 -11.73 -18.60 13.43
CA LYS A 6 -11.00 -18.01 14.56
C LYS A 6 -9.60 -18.60 14.64
N GLU A 7 -9.51 -19.91 14.45
CA GLU A 7 -8.29 -20.70 14.50
C GLU A 7 -7.26 -20.20 13.48
N TRP A 8 -7.69 -19.94 12.23
CA TRP A 8 -6.79 -19.44 11.21
C TRP A 8 -6.28 -18.04 11.55
N ARG A 9 -7.17 -17.14 11.99
CA ARG A 9 -6.78 -15.78 12.37
C ARG A 9 -5.79 -15.78 13.53
N ASP A 10 -6.05 -16.59 14.54
CA ASP A 10 -5.18 -16.72 15.70
C ASP A 10 -3.82 -17.32 15.31
N SER A 11 -3.78 -18.27 14.36
CA SER A 11 -2.51 -18.83 13.83
C SER A 11 -1.70 -17.86 12.98
N MET A 12 -2.36 -16.89 12.32
CA MET A 12 -1.72 -15.89 11.46
C MET A 12 -1.51 -14.56 12.17
N ARG A 13 -1.74 -14.51 13.48
CA ARG A 13 -1.67 -13.30 14.27
C ARG A 13 -0.24 -12.78 14.36
N VAL A 14 -0.05 -11.53 13.94
CA VAL A 14 1.17 -10.79 14.23
C VAL A 14 1.24 -10.50 15.73
N THR A 15 2.36 -10.85 16.35
CA THR A 15 2.62 -10.60 17.78
C THR A 15 3.74 -9.59 17.92
N LEU A 16 3.67 -8.81 19.00
CA LEU A 16 4.73 -7.89 19.40
C LEU A 16 5.39 -8.47 20.64
N ASP A 17 6.67 -8.78 20.54
CA ASP A 17 7.52 -9.08 21.69
C ASP A 17 8.44 -7.87 21.92
N TYR A 18 8.26 -7.20 23.05
CA TYR A 18 9.09 -6.07 23.47
C TYR A 18 9.95 -6.39 24.71
N ASN A 19 10.06 -7.66 25.09
CA ASN A 19 10.83 -8.08 26.28
C ASN A 19 12.28 -7.57 26.22
N ASN A 20 12.89 -7.58 25.03
CA ASN A 20 14.24 -7.06 24.78
C ASN A 20 14.38 -5.53 24.87
N MET A 21 13.30 -4.81 25.21
CA MET A 21 13.31 -3.38 25.54
C MET A 21 13.12 -3.13 27.05
N THR A 22 12.95 -4.18 27.86
CA THR A 22 12.64 -4.08 29.29
C THR A 22 13.88 -4.26 30.17
N GLU A 23 13.80 -3.83 31.43
CA GLU A 23 14.88 -4.01 32.41
C GLU A 23 15.24 -5.48 32.64
N THR A 24 14.30 -6.40 32.45
CA THR A 24 14.54 -7.84 32.55
C THR A 24 15.66 -8.32 31.64
N PHE A 25 15.81 -7.73 30.45
CA PHE A 25 16.81 -8.11 29.45
C PHE A 25 17.95 -7.11 29.29
N LEU A 26 17.67 -5.81 29.50
CA LEU A 26 18.64 -4.74 29.29
C LEU A 26 19.20 -4.14 30.60
N GLY A 27 18.77 -4.64 31.76
CA GLY A 27 19.14 -4.07 33.06
C GLY A 27 18.70 -2.61 33.17
N ASP A 28 19.57 -1.78 33.72
CA ASP A 28 19.44 -0.33 33.89
C ASP A 28 19.24 0.47 32.58
N LYS A 29 19.44 -0.15 31.41
CA LYS A 29 19.15 0.45 30.10
C LYS A 29 17.78 0.10 29.53
N GLY A 30 17.02 -0.76 30.20
CA GLY A 30 15.69 -1.17 29.79
C GLY A 30 14.59 -0.31 30.41
N PHE A 31 13.37 -0.41 29.89
CA PHE A 31 12.22 0.24 30.48
C PHE A 31 11.66 -0.58 31.66
N SER A 32 11.54 0.04 32.84
CA SER A 32 10.75 -0.53 33.95
C SER A 32 9.26 -0.53 33.63
N ASP A 33 8.51 -1.42 34.29
CA ASP A 33 7.05 -1.38 34.32
C ASP A 33 6.53 -0.02 34.80
N LYS A 34 7.20 0.59 35.79
CA LYS A 34 6.86 1.94 36.29
C LYS A 34 7.02 3.00 35.19
N LYS A 35 8.09 2.95 34.41
CA LYS A 35 8.33 3.86 33.29
C LYS A 35 7.26 3.68 32.22
N LEU A 36 6.97 2.45 31.78
CA LEU A 36 5.92 2.20 30.78
C LEU A 36 4.54 2.63 31.30
N ALA A 37 4.25 2.39 32.58
CA ALA A 37 3.00 2.82 33.21
C ALA A 37 2.85 4.36 33.25
N SER A 38 3.95 5.12 33.31
CA SER A 38 3.90 6.59 33.29
C SER A 38 3.33 7.15 31.98
N TYR A 39 3.43 6.40 30.87
CA TYR A 39 2.84 6.78 29.59
C TYR A 39 1.34 6.50 29.48
N ARG A 40 0.71 5.86 30.47
CA ARG A 40 -0.71 5.43 30.42
C ARG A 40 -1.66 6.57 30.04
N THR A 41 -1.50 7.74 30.63
CA THR A 41 -2.37 8.90 30.36
C THR A 41 -2.20 9.38 28.92
N ALA A 42 -0.96 9.54 28.45
CA ALA A 42 -0.67 9.95 27.08
C ALA A 42 -1.17 8.92 26.05
N ALA A 43 -0.92 7.63 26.32
CA ALA A 43 -1.37 6.52 25.49
C ALA A 43 -2.91 6.46 25.40
N THR A 44 -3.61 6.64 26.52
CA THR A 44 -5.08 6.67 26.54
C THR A 44 -5.61 7.86 25.75
N LYS A 45 -5.01 9.04 25.88
CA LYS A 45 -5.39 10.23 25.11
C LYS A 45 -5.18 10.02 23.60
N ALA A 46 -4.03 9.48 23.20
CA ALA A 46 -3.74 9.18 21.79
C ALA A 46 -4.71 8.14 21.22
N PHE A 47 -4.98 7.07 21.99
CA PHE A 47 -5.96 6.06 21.63
C PHE A 47 -7.37 6.65 21.45
N SER A 48 -7.85 7.45 22.42
CA SER A 48 -9.15 8.11 22.34
C SER A 48 -9.23 9.05 21.14
N TYR A 49 -8.17 9.83 20.89
CA TYR A 49 -8.12 10.71 19.72
C TYR A 49 -8.27 9.94 18.40
N VAL A 50 -7.54 8.85 18.21
CA VAL A 50 -7.69 8.03 16.99
C VAL A 50 -9.10 7.44 16.94
N LYS A 51 -9.60 6.88 18.05
CA LYS A 51 -10.94 6.27 18.13
C LYS A 51 -12.07 7.24 17.78
N GLU A 52 -12.01 8.48 18.28
CA GLU A 52 -13.04 9.52 18.08
C GLU A 52 -12.98 10.17 16.69
N ASN A 53 -11.87 10.02 15.99
CA ASN A 53 -11.63 10.67 14.69
C ASN A 53 -11.53 9.69 13.52
N ARG A 54 -11.77 8.39 13.74
CA ARG A 54 -11.80 7.39 12.66
C ARG A 54 -12.77 7.80 11.55
N GLY A 55 -12.37 7.56 10.30
CA GLY A 55 -13.18 7.87 9.12
C GLY A 55 -13.36 9.36 8.81
N LYS A 56 -12.79 10.28 9.60
CA LYS A 56 -12.88 11.72 9.34
C LYS A 56 -11.89 12.15 8.28
N ASP A 57 -12.40 12.53 7.11
CA ASP A 57 -11.58 12.83 5.95
C ASP A 57 -10.78 14.12 6.09
N GLU A 58 -11.35 15.12 6.74
CA GLU A 58 -10.72 16.42 7.02
C GLU A 58 -9.51 16.30 7.96
N LEU A 59 -9.39 15.19 8.70
CA LEU A 59 -8.26 14.88 9.58
C LEU A 59 -7.31 13.84 9.00
N TYR A 60 -7.49 13.43 7.74
CA TYR A 60 -6.75 12.32 7.13
C TYR A 60 -6.85 11.01 7.92
N MET A 61 -8.03 10.73 8.48
CA MET A 61 -8.31 9.49 9.23
C MET A 61 -9.21 8.51 8.46
N GLY A 62 -9.53 8.80 7.19
CA GLY A 62 -10.33 7.92 6.32
C GLY A 62 -9.71 6.53 6.15
N TRP A 63 -8.37 6.43 6.21
CA TRP A 63 -7.65 5.16 6.08
C TRP A 63 -8.03 4.11 7.12
N THR A 64 -8.49 4.54 8.30
CA THR A 64 -8.89 3.63 9.38
C THR A 64 -10.10 2.77 9.01
N GLU A 65 -10.90 3.18 8.03
CA GLU A 65 -12.11 2.47 7.61
C GLU A 65 -11.93 1.61 6.35
N LEU A 66 -10.78 1.71 5.68
CA LEU A 66 -10.44 0.92 4.47
C LEU A 66 -10.67 -0.59 4.63
N PRO A 67 -10.37 -1.24 5.78
CA PRO A 67 -10.62 -2.68 5.92
C PRO A 67 -12.09 -3.10 5.84
N TYR A 68 -13.04 -2.16 6.00
CA TYR A 68 -14.46 -2.47 6.21
C TYR A 68 -15.38 -2.07 5.05
N ASN A 69 -15.05 -1.00 4.31
CA ASN A 69 -15.98 -0.29 3.42
C ASN A 69 -15.68 -0.43 1.91
N GLN A 70 -15.15 -1.57 1.49
CA GLN A 70 -14.60 -1.73 0.13
C GLN A 70 -15.32 -2.79 -0.73
N LYS A 71 -16.51 -3.27 -0.36
CA LYS A 71 -17.10 -4.47 -1.01
C LYS A 71 -17.34 -4.28 -2.51
N GLU A 72 -17.97 -3.19 -2.90
CA GLU A 72 -18.34 -2.89 -4.29
C GLU A 72 -17.09 -2.62 -5.13
N ILE A 73 -16.18 -1.80 -4.61
CA ILE A 73 -14.93 -1.45 -5.30
C ILE A 73 -13.99 -2.65 -5.42
N VAL A 74 -13.94 -3.55 -4.44
CA VAL A 74 -13.20 -4.82 -4.54
C VAL A 74 -13.78 -5.72 -5.63
N ALA A 75 -15.11 -5.77 -5.78
CA ALA A 75 -15.73 -6.55 -6.85
C ALA A 75 -15.34 -6.01 -8.24
N ASP A 76 -15.39 -4.68 -8.41
CA ASP A 76 -14.96 -4.03 -9.66
C ASP A 76 -13.47 -4.23 -9.94
N ILE A 77 -12.60 -4.07 -8.93
CA ILE A 77 -11.16 -4.33 -9.04
C ILE A 77 -10.90 -5.76 -9.49
N LEU A 78 -11.60 -6.76 -8.93
CA LEU A 78 -11.39 -8.16 -9.29
C LEU A 78 -11.77 -8.44 -10.75
N GLU A 79 -12.83 -7.81 -11.26
CA GLU A 79 -13.21 -7.95 -12.67
C GLU A 79 -12.23 -7.25 -13.61
N THR A 80 -11.82 -6.01 -13.28
CA THR A 80 -10.76 -5.31 -14.02
C THR A 80 -9.47 -6.13 -14.02
N ALA A 81 -9.05 -6.64 -12.87
CA ALA A 81 -7.85 -7.46 -12.76
C ALA A 81 -7.91 -8.73 -13.62
N LYS A 82 -9.09 -9.39 -13.70
CA LYS A 82 -9.31 -10.54 -14.58
C LYS A 82 -9.17 -10.14 -16.06
N SER A 83 -9.76 -9.01 -16.45
CA SER A 83 -9.63 -8.47 -17.80
C SER A 83 -8.17 -8.14 -18.14
N VAL A 84 -7.47 -7.44 -17.26
CA VAL A 84 -6.06 -7.05 -17.41
C VAL A 84 -5.17 -8.29 -17.57
N ARG A 85 -5.34 -9.30 -16.70
CA ARG A 85 -4.59 -10.56 -16.82
C ARG A 85 -4.81 -11.24 -18.16
N ARG A 86 -6.03 -11.22 -18.71
CA ARG A 86 -6.31 -11.86 -20.00
C ARG A 86 -5.68 -11.10 -21.17
N LYS A 87 -5.71 -9.77 -21.14
CA LYS A 87 -5.32 -8.91 -22.27
C LYS A 87 -3.82 -8.60 -22.30
N PHE A 88 -3.17 -8.46 -21.15
CA PHE A 88 -1.84 -7.85 -21.09
C PHE A 88 -0.75 -8.82 -20.63
N LYS A 89 0.45 -8.64 -21.20
CA LYS A 89 1.68 -9.30 -20.78
C LYS A 89 2.39 -8.53 -19.67
N TYR A 90 2.21 -7.21 -19.62
CA TYR A 90 2.86 -6.29 -18.69
C TYR A 90 1.83 -5.41 -17.95
N PHE A 91 2.10 -5.11 -16.69
CA PHE A 91 1.35 -4.15 -15.89
C PHE A 91 2.34 -3.23 -15.20
N VAL A 92 2.27 -1.94 -15.52
CA VAL A 92 3.23 -0.92 -15.07
C VAL A 92 2.50 0.08 -14.21
N VAL A 93 2.95 0.28 -12.96
CA VAL A 93 2.48 1.36 -12.11
C VAL A 93 3.35 2.59 -12.34
N LEU A 94 2.75 3.74 -12.59
CA LEU A 94 3.42 5.04 -12.61
C LEU A 94 2.96 5.81 -11.37
N GLY A 95 3.86 6.10 -10.44
CA GLY A 95 3.52 6.65 -9.13
C GLY A 95 4.75 6.77 -8.26
N ILE A 96 4.75 7.64 -7.25
CA ILE A 96 5.88 7.81 -6.33
C ILE A 96 5.42 7.82 -4.87
N GLY A 97 6.32 7.46 -3.96
CA GLY A 97 6.06 7.43 -2.52
C GLY A 97 4.90 6.50 -2.18
N GLY A 98 3.85 7.03 -1.55
CA GLY A 98 2.67 6.24 -1.18
C GLY A 98 1.91 5.60 -2.36
N SER A 99 2.05 6.15 -3.57
CA SER A 99 1.47 5.59 -4.80
C SER A 99 2.29 4.43 -5.40
N ALA A 100 3.45 4.10 -4.83
CA ALA A 100 4.38 3.11 -5.37
C ALA A 100 4.90 2.11 -4.31
N LEU A 101 5.32 2.60 -3.15
CA LEU A 101 5.97 1.77 -2.12
C LEU A 101 5.05 0.66 -1.59
N GLY A 102 3.75 0.93 -1.45
CA GLY A 102 2.75 -0.09 -1.10
C GLY A 102 2.70 -1.23 -2.14
N PRO A 103 2.43 -0.92 -3.43
CA PRO A 103 2.46 -1.91 -4.51
C PRO A 103 3.80 -2.67 -4.62
N ILE A 104 4.94 -1.99 -4.48
CA ILE A 104 6.28 -2.62 -4.49
C ILE A 104 6.41 -3.61 -3.33
N MET A 105 6.03 -3.18 -2.11
CA MET A 105 6.07 -4.00 -0.90
C MET A 105 5.19 -5.23 -1.03
N ALA A 106 3.92 -5.08 -1.43
CA ALA A 106 2.98 -6.18 -1.57
C ALA A 106 3.43 -7.18 -2.66
N PHE A 107 3.97 -6.68 -3.78
CA PHE A 107 4.54 -7.52 -4.83
C PHE A 107 5.70 -8.36 -4.30
N ASN A 108 6.71 -7.73 -3.69
CA ASN A 108 7.89 -8.43 -3.20
C ASN A 108 7.56 -9.42 -2.06
N ALA A 109 6.63 -9.06 -1.18
CA ALA A 109 6.23 -9.88 -0.05
C ALA A 109 5.41 -11.12 -0.46
N LEU A 110 4.56 -10.99 -1.48
CA LEU A 110 3.51 -11.99 -1.77
C LEU A 110 3.66 -12.68 -3.13
N CYS A 111 4.59 -12.23 -3.97
CA CYS A 111 4.94 -12.88 -5.23
C CYS A 111 6.33 -13.55 -5.14
N HIS A 112 6.65 -14.32 -6.19
CA HIS A 112 7.96 -14.96 -6.33
C HIS A 112 9.07 -13.90 -6.46
N LEU A 113 10.23 -14.08 -5.81
CA LEU A 113 11.33 -13.10 -5.89
C LEU A 113 11.84 -12.87 -7.33
N HIS A 114 11.78 -13.91 -8.17
CA HIS A 114 12.07 -13.84 -9.61
C HIS A 114 10.80 -13.78 -10.49
N TYR A 115 9.72 -13.16 -10.00
CA TYR A 115 8.41 -13.26 -10.65
C TYR A 115 8.44 -12.86 -12.12
N ASN A 116 9.18 -11.81 -12.51
CA ASN A 116 9.26 -11.35 -13.90
C ASN A 116 10.08 -12.27 -14.82
N ASP A 117 10.96 -13.10 -14.25
CA ASP A 117 11.76 -14.08 -14.98
C ASP A 117 10.96 -15.36 -15.27
N LEU A 118 9.86 -15.58 -14.53
CA LEU A 118 9.04 -16.75 -14.69
C LEU A 118 8.32 -16.76 -16.05
N PRO A 119 8.23 -17.94 -16.70
CA PRO A 119 7.40 -18.10 -17.88
C PRO A 119 5.93 -17.81 -17.52
N ARG A 120 5.15 -17.33 -18.50
CA ARG A 120 3.76 -16.89 -18.27
C ARG A 120 2.90 -17.95 -17.57
N ALA A 121 3.09 -19.23 -17.90
CA ALA A 121 2.34 -20.35 -17.31
C ALA A 121 2.58 -20.53 -15.80
N LYS A 122 3.70 -20.03 -15.25
CA LYS A 122 4.03 -20.08 -13.81
C LYS A 122 3.65 -18.78 -13.08
N ARG A 123 3.24 -17.73 -13.79
CA ARG A 123 2.80 -16.46 -13.21
C ARG A 123 1.29 -16.44 -13.04
N LYS A 124 0.84 -15.80 -11.97
CA LYS A 124 -0.59 -15.55 -11.73
C LYS A 124 -1.13 -14.34 -12.50
N GLY A 125 -0.26 -13.52 -13.08
CA GLY A 125 -0.63 -12.33 -13.84
C GLY A 125 0.46 -11.83 -14.82
N PRO A 126 0.32 -10.60 -15.34
CA PRO A 126 1.33 -9.95 -16.18
C PRO A 126 2.65 -9.76 -15.42
N LYS A 127 3.74 -9.46 -16.13
CA LYS A 127 4.99 -9.00 -15.52
C LYS A 127 4.70 -7.64 -14.89
N PHE A 128 5.32 -7.36 -13.76
CA PHE A 128 5.03 -6.18 -12.97
C PHE A 128 6.22 -5.25 -12.90
N TYR A 129 6.00 -3.97 -13.19
CA TYR A 129 6.99 -2.93 -13.01
C TYR A 129 6.34 -1.73 -12.32
N VAL A 130 7.15 -0.96 -11.61
CA VAL A 130 6.73 0.28 -10.96
C VAL A 130 7.75 1.33 -11.34
N GLU A 131 7.33 2.45 -11.91
CA GLU A 131 8.19 3.59 -12.16
C GLU A 131 7.92 4.65 -11.09
N ASP A 132 8.85 4.78 -10.15
CA ASP A 132 8.75 5.67 -8.99
C ASP A 132 9.87 6.72 -8.91
N ASN A 133 10.62 6.87 -10.00
CA ASN A 133 11.62 7.91 -10.18
C ASN A 133 11.54 8.49 -11.60
N VAL A 134 12.07 9.70 -11.80
CA VAL A 134 12.17 10.38 -13.09
C VAL A 134 13.52 10.16 -13.78
N ASP A 135 14.28 9.17 -13.32
CA ASP A 135 15.55 8.80 -13.95
C ASP A 135 15.28 8.30 -15.38
N PRO A 136 15.80 9.00 -16.42
CA PRO A 136 15.58 8.63 -17.80
C PRO A 136 16.21 7.27 -18.17
N VAL A 137 17.25 6.82 -17.45
CA VAL A 137 17.83 5.48 -17.64
C VAL A 137 16.79 4.43 -17.28
N ARG A 138 16.12 4.59 -16.14
CA ARG A 138 15.10 3.65 -15.68
C ARG A 138 13.93 3.55 -16.65
N MET A 139 13.39 4.68 -17.11
CA MET A 139 12.30 4.70 -18.07
C MET A 139 12.73 4.06 -19.40
N ARG A 140 13.91 4.41 -19.94
CA ARG A 140 14.41 3.82 -21.18
C ARG A 140 14.56 2.30 -21.07
N ASP A 141 15.17 1.81 -20.00
CA ASP A 141 15.41 0.38 -19.82
C ASP A 141 14.09 -0.39 -19.58
N LEU A 142 13.06 0.24 -19.00
CA LEU A 142 11.71 -0.32 -18.97
C LEU A 142 11.14 -0.47 -20.39
N LEU A 143 11.29 0.55 -21.25
CA LEU A 143 10.80 0.53 -22.62
C LEU A 143 11.45 -0.57 -23.46
N ASP A 144 12.68 -0.99 -23.15
CA ASP A 144 13.36 -2.10 -23.83
C ASP A 144 12.75 -3.48 -23.50
N VAL A 145 11.97 -3.60 -22.41
CA VAL A 145 11.44 -4.89 -21.92
C VAL A 145 9.91 -5.01 -21.93
N ILE A 146 9.21 -3.98 -22.42
CA ILE A 146 7.74 -3.98 -22.56
C ILE A 146 7.32 -3.74 -24.00
N GLU A 147 6.09 -4.15 -24.32
CA GLU A 147 5.47 -3.86 -25.61
C GLU A 147 4.25 -2.97 -25.38
N PRO A 148 4.14 -1.78 -26.03
CA PRO A 148 3.08 -0.81 -25.73
C PRO A 148 1.67 -1.40 -25.84
N ALA A 149 1.40 -2.14 -26.92
CA ALA A 149 0.10 -2.77 -27.16
C ALA A 149 -0.26 -3.87 -26.14
N GLU A 150 0.74 -4.50 -25.51
CA GLU A 150 0.57 -5.59 -24.54
C GLU A 150 0.80 -5.13 -23.08
N THR A 151 0.84 -3.82 -22.85
CA THR A 151 1.05 -3.21 -21.53
C THR A 151 -0.16 -2.44 -21.06
N CYS A 152 -0.57 -2.68 -19.80
CA CYS A 152 -1.49 -1.83 -19.09
C CYS A 152 -0.73 -0.94 -18.10
N PHE A 153 -0.93 0.37 -18.20
CA PHE A 153 -0.33 1.38 -17.34
C PHE A 153 -1.34 1.86 -16.30
N ASN A 154 -1.03 1.74 -15.02
CA ASN A 154 -1.81 2.27 -13.92
C ASN A 154 -1.15 3.55 -13.39
N VAL A 155 -1.71 4.71 -13.70
CA VAL A 155 -1.17 6.01 -13.31
C VAL A 155 -1.83 6.46 -12.01
N ILE A 156 -1.03 6.59 -10.94
CA ILE A 156 -1.52 6.78 -9.58
C ILE A 156 -1.01 8.11 -9.01
N SER A 157 -1.90 9.10 -8.93
CA SER A 157 -1.60 10.39 -8.29
C SER A 157 -2.85 10.96 -7.65
N LYS A 158 -2.84 11.18 -6.33
CA LYS A 158 -3.98 11.79 -5.62
C LYS A 158 -4.29 13.18 -6.17
N SER A 159 -3.28 14.04 -6.26
CA SER A 159 -3.43 15.41 -6.78
C SER A 159 -3.67 15.45 -8.29
N GLY A 160 -3.42 14.34 -8.99
CA GLY A 160 -3.35 14.28 -10.44
C GLY A 160 -2.31 15.22 -11.04
N ALA A 161 -1.34 15.69 -10.24
CA ALA A 161 -0.39 16.73 -10.62
C ALA A 161 1.03 16.47 -10.09
N THR A 162 1.29 15.31 -9.48
CA THR A 162 2.64 14.91 -9.05
C THR A 162 3.59 14.94 -10.25
N SER A 163 4.63 15.77 -10.19
CA SER A 163 5.49 16.06 -11.34
C SER A 163 6.14 14.81 -11.90
N GLU A 164 6.58 13.89 -11.04
CA GLU A 164 7.20 12.64 -11.41
C GLU A 164 6.24 11.74 -12.18
N THR A 165 5.06 11.48 -11.61
CA THR A 165 4.02 10.65 -12.22
C THR A 165 3.51 11.24 -13.53
N MET A 166 3.31 12.57 -13.59
CA MET A 166 2.88 13.22 -14.82
C MET A 166 3.95 13.19 -15.91
N THR A 167 5.22 13.32 -15.56
CA THR A 167 6.34 13.20 -16.51
C THR A 167 6.36 11.80 -17.12
N GLN A 168 6.28 10.77 -16.28
CA GLN A 168 6.21 9.38 -16.73
C GLN A 168 4.99 9.14 -17.63
N TYR A 169 3.81 9.63 -17.23
CA TYR A 169 2.59 9.50 -18.03
C TYR A 169 2.72 10.17 -19.40
N LEU A 170 3.31 11.37 -19.49
CA LEU A 170 3.48 12.06 -20.76
C LEU A 170 4.40 11.29 -21.71
N VAL A 171 5.46 10.65 -21.20
CA VAL A 171 6.32 9.75 -21.99
C VAL A 171 5.52 8.55 -22.51
N ILE A 172 4.73 7.90 -21.65
CA ILE A 172 3.90 6.75 -22.04
C ILE A 172 2.77 7.16 -23.00
N LEU A 173 2.20 8.34 -22.83
CA LEU A 173 1.19 8.89 -23.73
C LEU A 173 1.74 9.07 -25.15
N ASP A 174 2.94 9.64 -25.26
CA ASP A 174 3.65 9.79 -26.54
C ASP A 174 3.98 8.41 -27.15
N LEU A 175 4.46 7.47 -26.34
CA LEU A 175 4.72 6.08 -26.76
C LEU A 175 3.48 5.40 -27.36
N LEU A 176 2.35 5.44 -26.65
CA LEU A 176 1.10 4.84 -27.11
C LEU A 176 0.59 5.48 -28.40
N LYS A 177 0.65 6.82 -28.49
CA LYS A 177 0.28 7.56 -29.71
C LYS A 177 1.15 7.18 -30.90
N LYS A 178 2.47 7.13 -30.74
CA LYS A 178 3.41 6.72 -31.79
C LYS A 178 3.21 5.28 -32.24
N ALA A 179 2.83 4.40 -31.32
CA ALA A 179 2.52 3.00 -31.60
C ALA A 179 1.11 2.79 -32.19
N GLY A 180 0.26 3.82 -32.28
CA GLY A 180 -1.12 3.70 -32.73
C GLY A 180 -2.02 2.91 -31.77
N VAL A 181 -1.65 2.82 -30.50
CA VAL A 181 -2.40 2.08 -29.46
C VAL A 181 -3.40 3.02 -28.77
N PRO A 182 -4.69 2.66 -28.69
CA PRO A 182 -5.68 3.46 -27.98
C PRO A 182 -5.33 3.63 -26.49
N VAL A 183 -5.23 4.88 -26.03
CA VAL A 183 -4.84 5.18 -24.65
C VAL A 183 -5.89 4.66 -23.67
N GLU A 184 -7.18 4.78 -24.01
CA GLU A 184 -8.28 4.33 -23.16
C GLU A 184 -8.32 2.82 -22.90
N ASP A 185 -7.71 2.02 -23.78
CA ASP A 185 -7.66 0.57 -23.63
C ASP A 185 -6.47 0.11 -22.78
N ASN A 186 -5.40 0.92 -22.73
CA ASN A 186 -4.12 0.55 -22.11
C ASN A 186 -3.80 1.34 -20.83
N VAL A 187 -4.61 2.33 -20.46
CA VAL A 187 -4.37 3.18 -19.29
C VAL A 187 -5.51 3.10 -18.29
N ILE A 188 -5.15 3.00 -17.00
CA ILE A 188 -6.03 3.12 -15.86
C ILE A 188 -5.52 4.28 -15.00
N PHE A 189 -6.42 5.15 -14.55
CA PHE A 189 -6.07 6.20 -13.59
C PHE A 189 -6.56 5.87 -12.19
N THR A 190 -5.75 6.15 -11.18
CA THR A 190 -6.14 6.13 -9.77
C THR A 190 -5.85 7.50 -9.16
N THR A 191 -6.90 8.29 -8.92
CA THR A 191 -6.80 9.72 -8.57
C THR A 191 -7.93 10.14 -7.62
N ASP A 192 -7.92 11.38 -7.14
CA ASP A 192 -9.06 11.99 -6.43
C ASP A 192 -10.37 11.86 -7.22
N ALA A 193 -11.52 11.82 -6.55
CA ALA A 193 -12.82 11.61 -7.20
C ALA A 193 -13.26 12.76 -8.12
N LYS A 194 -12.78 13.98 -7.89
CA LYS A 194 -13.30 15.20 -8.55
C LYS A 194 -12.21 16.17 -8.98
N LYS A 195 -11.05 16.18 -8.32
CA LYS A 195 -9.98 17.17 -8.49
C LYS A 195 -8.78 16.58 -9.23
N GLY A 196 -7.89 17.46 -9.68
CA GLY A 196 -6.61 17.05 -10.27
C GLY A 196 -6.62 16.88 -11.79
N ASN A 197 -5.43 16.91 -12.40
CA ASN A 197 -5.33 16.93 -13.86
C ASN A 197 -5.67 15.58 -14.50
N LEU A 198 -5.46 14.46 -13.81
CA LEU A 198 -5.86 13.13 -14.31
C LEU A 198 -7.37 13.05 -14.60
N ASN A 199 -8.22 13.70 -13.79
CA ASN A 199 -9.66 13.76 -14.07
C ASN A 199 -9.98 14.59 -15.32
N LYS A 200 -9.26 15.70 -15.53
CA LYS A 200 -9.41 16.52 -16.75
C LYS A 200 -8.99 15.73 -17.98
N ILE A 201 -7.84 15.05 -17.90
CA ILE A 201 -7.32 14.19 -18.97
C ILE A 201 -8.32 13.08 -19.26
N ALA A 202 -8.87 12.39 -18.26
CA ALA A 202 -9.89 11.35 -18.49
C ALA A 202 -11.14 11.88 -19.21
N ALA A 203 -11.55 13.12 -18.92
CA ALA A 203 -12.68 13.76 -19.58
C ALA A 203 -12.42 14.03 -21.08
N GLU A 204 -11.18 14.31 -21.48
CA GLU A 204 -10.79 14.45 -22.90
C GLU A 204 -10.98 13.15 -23.69
N TYR A 205 -10.98 12.00 -23.02
CA TYR A 205 -11.29 10.68 -23.61
C TYR A 205 -12.76 10.30 -23.46
N ASN A 206 -13.66 11.26 -23.23
CA ASN A 206 -15.10 11.05 -23.03
C ASN A 206 -15.40 10.03 -21.91
N GLY A 207 -14.54 9.96 -20.88
CA GLY A 207 -14.69 9.03 -19.76
C GLY A 207 -14.42 7.56 -20.11
N LYS A 208 -13.78 7.27 -21.26
CA LYS A 208 -13.44 5.90 -21.66
C LYS A 208 -12.26 5.31 -20.89
N ILE A 209 -11.35 6.17 -20.38
CA ILE A 209 -10.28 5.71 -19.48
C ILE A 209 -10.91 5.25 -18.17
N LYS A 210 -10.61 4.02 -17.76
CA LYS A 210 -11.05 3.49 -16.47
C LYS A 210 -10.38 4.29 -15.35
N CYS A 211 -11.20 4.84 -14.45
CA CYS A 211 -10.72 5.59 -13.29
C CYS A 211 -11.13 4.90 -11.98
N TYR A 212 -10.19 4.84 -11.04
CA TYR A 212 -10.39 4.47 -9.65
C TYR A 212 -10.21 5.67 -8.74
N VAL A 213 -11.00 5.71 -7.66
CA VAL A 213 -10.94 6.78 -6.68
C VAL A 213 -9.94 6.42 -5.59
N LEU A 214 -8.96 7.29 -5.37
CA LEU A 214 -8.18 7.34 -4.14
C LEU A 214 -9.01 8.14 -3.12
N PRO A 215 -9.53 7.51 -2.04
CA PRO A 215 -10.52 8.17 -1.18
C PRO A 215 -10.00 9.45 -0.51
N ASP A 216 -10.94 10.35 -0.22
CA ASP A 216 -10.71 11.44 0.73
C ASP A 216 -10.29 10.87 2.09
N GLY A 217 -9.58 11.67 2.89
CA GLY A 217 -9.08 11.20 4.19
C GLY A 217 -7.96 10.15 4.16
N VAL A 218 -7.61 9.61 2.99
CA VAL A 218 -6.51 8.65 2.84
C VAL A 218 -5.30 9.37 2.28
N GLY A 219 -4.27 9.56 3.12
CA GLY A 219 -2.96 10.03 2.66
C GLY A 219 -2.25 8.94 1.85
N GLY A 220 -1.37 9.32 0.91
CA GLY A 220 -0.69 8.36 0.02
C GLY A 220 -0.01 7.22 0.78
N ARG A 221 0.72 7.49 1.87
CA ARG A 221 1.39 6.45 2.68
C ARG A 221 0.44 5.45 3.36
N PHE A 222 -0.85 5.76 3.45
CA PHE A 222 -1.88 4.88 4.01
C PHE A 222 -2.78 4.24 2.94
N SER A 223 -2.41 4.32 1.66
CA SER A 223 -3.29 3.98 0.54
C SER A 223 -3.19 2.54 0.02
N GLU A 224 -2.32 1.70 0.57
CA GLU A 224 -2.15 0.31 0.12
C GLU A 224 -3.46 -0.50 0.17
N LEU A 225 -4.33 -0.21 1.13
CA LEU A 225 -5.62 -0.92 1.31
C LEU A 225 -6.79 -0.27 0.55
N CYS A 226 -6.53 0.63 -0.39
CA CYS A 226 -7.51 1.18 -1.32
C CYS A 226 -7.10 0.88 -2.78
N PRO A 227 -7.80 1.38 -3.82
CA PRO A 227 -7.47 1.04 -5.21
C PRO A 227 -6.01 1.25 -5.62
N VAL A 228 -5.26 2.12 -4.93
CA VAL A 228 -3.81 2.30 -5.12
C VAL A 228 -3.04 0.98 -5.02
N GLY A 229 -3.19 0.24 -3.92
CA GLY A 229 -2.52 -1.05 -3.72
C GLY A 229 -3.35 -2.25 -4.15
N LEU A 230 -4.68 -2.19 -3.94
CA LEU A 230 -5.57 -3.32 -4.22
C LEU A 230 -5.65 -3.66 -5.71
N LEU A 231 -5.60 -2.69 -6.62
CA LEU A 231 -5.65 -2.98 -8.06
C LEU A 231 -4.38 -3.72 -8.53
N PRO A 232 -3.15 -3.20 -8.30
CA PRO A 232 -1.93 -3.95 -8.60
C PRO A 232 -1.91 -5.34 -7.96
N ALA A 233 -2.25 -5.44 -6.66
CA ALA A 233 -2.27 -6.72 -5.97
C ALA A 233 -3.24 -7.72 -6.62
N ALA A 234 -4.46 -7.28 -6.93
CA ALA A 234 -5.45 -8.10 -7.60
C ALA A 234 -4.99 -8.54 -8.99
N VAL A 235 -4.38 -7.64 -9.79
CA VAL A 235 -3.83 -7.96 -11.14
C VAL A 235 -2.80 -9.08 -11.06
N LEU A 236 -1.95 -9.07 -10.02
CA LEU A 236 -0.91 -10.06 -9.77
C LEU A 236 -1.42 -11.37 -9.15
N GLY A 237 -2.73 -11.46 -8.89
CA GLY A 237 -3.38 -12.65 -8.34
C GLY A 237 -3.17 -12.81 -6.82
N ILE A 238 -2.86 -11.71 -6.13
CA ILE A 238 -2.86 -11.66 -4.66
C ILE A 238 -4.31 -11.60 -4.16
N ASP A 239 -4.61 -12.32 -3.07
CA ASP A 239 -5.94 -12.33 -2.46
C ASP A 239 -6.21 -11.03 -1.68
N ILE A 240 -6.73 -10.02 -2.38
CA ILE A 240 -7.07 -8.73 -1.79
C ILE A 240 -8.20 -8.79 -0.75
N LYS A 241 -9.08 -9.80 -0.81
CA LYS A 241 -10.09 -10.01 0.24
C LYS A 241 -9.44 -10.53 1.51
N GLY A 242 -8.44 -11.39 1.37
CA GLY A 242 -7.57 -11.84 2.46
C GLY A 242 -6.80 -10.69 3.10
N LEU A 243 -6.20 -9.80 2.28
CA LEU A 243 -5.50 -8.60 2.78
C LEU A 243 -6.40 -7.71 3.63
N LEU A 244 -7.57 -7.33 3.13
CA LEU A 244 -8.53 -6.50 3.87
C LEU A 244 -9.04 -7.19 5.13
N ALA A 245 -9.28 -8.51 5.08
CA ALA A 245 -9.70 -9.27 6.26
C ALA A 245 -8.59 -9.34 7.33
N GLY A 246 -7.33 -9.49 6.92
CA GLY A 246 -6.17 -9.45 7.83
C GLY A 246 -6.04 -8.07 8.49
N ALA A 247 -6.18 -7.01 7.71
CA ALA A 247 -6.16 -5.63 8.23
C ALA A 247 -7.31 -5.39 9.23
N ALA A 248 -8.53 -5.84 8.93
CA ALA A 248 -9.68 -5.74 9.81
C ALA A 248 -9.49 -6.52 11.13
N TYR A 249 -8.86 -7.70 11.06
CA TYR A 249 -8.52 -8.48 12.24
C TYR A 249 -7.47 -7.77 13.11
N MET A 250 -6.41 -7.24 12.50
CA MET A 250 -5.38 -6.49 13.22
C MET A 250 -5.95 -5.22 13.86
N ASP A 251 -6.80 -4.47 13.14
CA ASP A 251 -7.52 -3.32 13.72
C ASP A 251 -8.31 -3.73 14.96
N SER A 252 -9.04 -4.86 14.91
CA SER A 252 -9.84 -5.33 16.05
C SER A 252 -9.01 -5.61 17.32
N ILE A 253 -7.78 -6.13 17.16
CA ILE A 253 -6.84 -6.34 18.28
C ILE A 253 -6.35 -4.99 18.82
N CYS A 254 -6.13 -4.01 17.93
CA CYS A 254 -5.71 -2.66 18.28
C CYS A 254 -6.83 -1.77 18.86
N ARG A 255 -8.02 -2.31 19.16
CA ARG A 255 -9.13 -1.56 19.80
C ARG A 255 -9.06 -1.50 21.32
N SER A 256 -8.05 -2.09 21.95
CA SER A 256 -7.86 -1.94 23.40
C SER A 256 -7.15 -0.63 23.73
N SER A 257 -7.62 0.10 24.75
CA SER A 257 -6.89 1.24 25.33
C SER A 257 -5.72 0.81 26.23
N SER A 258 -5.61 -0.49 26.53
CA SER A 258 -4.49 -1.03 27.31
C SER A 258 -3.27 -1.22 26.41
N ILE A 259 -2.15 -0.61 26.80
CA ILE A 259 -0.84 -0.72 26.12
C ILE A 259 -0.49 -2.19 25.88
N ALA A 260 -0.56 -3.03 26.92
CA ALA A 260 -0.19 -4.45 26.84
C ALA A 260 -1.11 -5.31 25.94
N LYS A 261 -2.33 -4.84 25.63
CA LYS A 261 -3.30 -5.58 24.80
C LYS A 261 -3.42 -5.01 23.39
N ASN A 262 -2.72 -3.92 23.08
CA ASN A 262 -2.79 -3.22 21.81
C ASN A 262 -1.37 -3.06 21.25
N PRO A 263 -0.95 -3.91 20.30
CA PRO A 263 0.41 -3.89 19.79
C PRO A 263 0.76 -2.57 19.07
N ALA A 264 -0.19 -1.93 18.36
CA ALA A 264 0.07 -0.64 17.75
C ALA A 264 0.34 0.46 18.80
N LEU A 265 -0.46 0.48 19.87
CA LEU A 265 -0.27 1.43 20.97
C LEU A 265 1.01 1.13 21.76
N ALA A 266 1.34 -0.15 21.97
CA ALA A 266 2.61 -0.55 22.59
C ALA A 266 3.81 -0.09 21.76
N CYS A 267 3.83 -0.35 20.45
CA CYS A 267 4.88 0.15 19.56
C CYS A 267 5.04 1.67 19.65
N ALA A 268 3.93 2.42 19.61
CA ALA A 268 3.96 3.88 19.72
C ALA A 268 4.56 4.35 21.06
N VAL A 269 4.14 3.75 22.17
CA VAL A 269 4.68 4.08 23.51
C VAL A 269 6.16 3.74 23.59
N LEU A 270 6.59 2.57 23.11
CA LEU A 270 7.98 2.13 23.15
C LEU A 270 8.89 3.04 22.31
N GLN A 271 8.44 3.44 21.12
CA GLN A 271 9.19 4.35 20.25
C GLN A 271 9.33 5.75 20.87
N VAL A 272 8.25 6.30 21.42
CA VAL A 272 8.29 7.60 22.12
C VAL A 272 9.18 7.51 23.36
N ALA A 273 9.09 6.42 24.14
CA ALA A 273 9.92 6.21 25.30
C ALA A 273 11.41 6.14 24.94
N ALA A 274 11.76 5.40 23.88
CA ALA A 274 13.13 5.29 23.40
C ALA A 274 13.66 6.65 22.90
N MET A 275 12.83 7.40 22.16
CA MET A 275 13.19 8.74 21.68
C MET A 275 13.47 9.71 22.82
N ASN A 276 12.65 9.69 23.88
CA ASN A 276 12.86 10.51 25.08
C ASN A 276 14.14 10.15 25.86
N GLU A 277 14.71 8.97 25.63
CA GLU A 277 16.00 8.52 26.18
C GLU A 277 17.16 8.67 25.18
N GLY A 278 16.95 9.47 24.14
CA GLY A 278 17.98 9.82 23.15
C GLY A 278 18.19 8.78 22.06
N LYS A 279 17.33 7.76 21.94
CA LYS A 279 17.34 6.82 20.81
C LYS A 279 16.58 7.43 19.63
N ASN A 280 17.27 8.19 18.81
CA ASN A 280 16.71 8.95 17.69
C ASN A 280 16.69 8.20 16.34
N VAL A 281 17.10 6.93 16.32
CA VAL A 281 17.11 6.07 15.12
C VAL A 281 16.27 4.82 15.39
N GLY A 282 15.23 4.60 14.59
CA GLY A 282 14.48 3.36 14.54
C GLY A 282 14.98 2.48 13.40
N VAL A 283 15.18 1.18 13.67
CA VAL A 283 15.63 0.23 12.65
C VAL A 283 14.56 -0.85 12.47
N MET A 284 13.99 -0.91 11.26
CA MET A 284 13.15 -2.02 10.81
C MET A 284 14.04 -3.01 10.07
N MET A 285 14.28 -4.19 10.63
CA MET A 285 15.19 -5.19 10.06
C MET A 285 14.47 -6.52 9.80
N PRO A 286 13.76 -6.66 8.66
CA PRO A 286 13.13 -7.92 8.29
C PRO A 286 14.19 -8.99 7.96
N TYR A 287 14.07 -10.19 8.53
CA TYR A 287 14.96 -11.35 8.26
C TYR A 287 14.44 -12.19 7.09
N SER A 288 13.90 -11.54 6.05
CA SER A 288 13.36 -12.17 4.86
C SER A 288 13.48 -11.23 3.66
N ASP A 289 14.05 -11.71 2.56
CA ASP A 289 14.21 -10.93 1.33
C ASP A 289 12.85 -10.51 0.75
N ASN A 290 11.81 -11.34 0.92
CA ASN A 290 10.44 -10.99 0.55
C ASN A 290 9.92 -9.77 1.32
N LEU A 291 10.43 -9.50 2.51
CA LEU A 291 10.01 -8.36 3.34
C LEU A 291 10.93 -7.15 3.21
N LYS A 292 11.93 -7.16 2.31
CA LYS A 292 12.86 -6.03 2.13
C LYS A 292 12.15 -4.68 2.03
N TYR A 293 11.18 -4.56 1.12
CA TYR A 293 10.43 -3.32 0.89
C TYR A 293 9.35 -3.02 1.94
N LEU A 294 9.13 -3.91 2.92
CA LEU A 294 8.31 -3.57 4.07
C LEU A 294 8.97 -2.48 4.92
N ALA A 295 10.30 -2.50 5.03
CA ALA A 295 11.06 -1.46 5.71
C ALA A 295 10.94 -0.11 4.96
N ASP A 296 11.07 -0.13 3.64
CA ASP A 296 10.96 1.09 2.81
C ASP A 296 9.56 1.70 2.88
N TRP A 297 8.50 0.88 2.93
CA TRP A 297 7.12 1.36 3.11
C TRP A 297 6.83 1.85 4.53
N TYR A 298 7.54 1.30 5.55
CA TYR A 298 7.41 1.72 6.95
C TYR A 298 8.02 3.11 7.21
N CYS A 299 9.10 3.46 6.50
CA CYS A 299 9.80 4.74 6.60
C CYS A 299 9.01 5.91 5.99
#